data_AF-A0A3C1WPR3-F1
#
_entry.id   AF-A0A3C1WPR3-F1
#
_cell.length_a   1.000
_cell.length_b   1.000
_cell.length_c   1.000
_cell.angle_alpha   90.00
_cell.angle_beta   90.00
_cell.angle_gamma   90.00
#
_symmetry.space_group_name_H-M   'P 1'
#
loop_
_entity.id
_entity.type
_entity.pdbx_description
1 polymer ?
#
loop_
_entity_poly.entity_id
_entity_poly.type
_entity_poly.pdbx_seq_one_letter_code
_entity_poly.pdbx_strand_id
1 'polypeptide(L)'
;MQIVGIKVLIPKLDVLHEKNIQKNFFLFPTLLSVLLNKIHRIMKKILLLTFVFCVIIFKSSFSQDWIGYSSSNYAGINAILFNPAEIVDSRYSYDMSLAGVYLGFDNNYIGIHKGGFFLNKMIKDTFNYDYLKNKYNIDSWDKGNRTKVARLTIQQDALGPSVLIPINPKNAFAISTRFRNYANIDNVAPELAKNGIEGLADPEVLKQTFQSDNFRFSAMSWREFNFSYAMVIPISADNKTHFLKAGLTLKYLQSYFSAYMYGKNIKYNFTNSDTISLFDCSVSYGHTSNIEIAPITFYSAGIQASGLGLDLGVVYEYRPNYMDGYLKQGDGSYKERMDINKYKIKAGFSITDLGGIKFNKDPDSYDFTANVINWNIYPLTVNHIQEFDDTLNNRWPTVDPSNQTTYKMGLPLDMKIYADYNFKHNIFFNVGMNLSPSMKNKLSKLHNTTGGWLIPRYENKWFGVGIPLSFTTMGHFDAGLFTYLGPIYIGSPDLIRNAVGADVHSVKIYFGIKVPVPQSKTEKLLDRDQDGVLDINDACPDVIGPVENKGCPYADKDGDGVLDNADKCIDTPGPKENNGCPYGDRDKDGVLDNADHCIDVAGPVENNGCPYGDKD
;
A
#
# COMPACT_ATOMS: atom_id res chain seq x y z
N MET A 1 -24.74 -11.54 -72.88
CA MET A 1 -26.05 -11.03 -72.42
C MET A 1 -25.78 -9.75 -71.64
N GLN A 2 -26.00 -8.55 -72.22
CA GLN A 2 -27.30 -7.89 -72.48
C GLN A 2 -28.04 -7.53 -71.18
N ILE A 3 -28.49 -6.27 -70.94
CA ILE A 3 -28.40 -5.05 -71.78
C ILE A 3 -28.56 -3.76 -70.92
N VAL A 4 -27.92 -2.65 -71.36
CA VAL A 4 -28.22 -1.18 -71.28
C VAL A 4 -29.25 -0.64 -70.25
N GLY A 5 -29.12 0.55 -69.63
CA GLY A 5 -28.21 1.71 -69.84
C GLY A 5 -28.27 2.73 -68.68
N ILE A 6 -27.40 3.74 -68.53
CA ILE A 6 -26.91 4.87 -69.38
C ILE A 6 -27.72 6.19 -69.22
N LYS A 7 -27.11 7.16 -68.51
CA LYS A 7 -27.10 8.65 -68.65
C LYS A 7 -26.40 9.22 -67.40
N VAL A 8 -25.20 9.82 -67.38
CA VAL A 8 -24.43 10.74 -68.26
C VAL A 8 -24.91 12.20 -68.21
N LEU A 9 -24.14 13.08 -67.54
CA LEU A 9 -23.76 14.44 -68.00
C LEU A 9 -22.79 15.19 -67.04
N ILE A 10 -21.76 15.83 -67.61
CA ILE A 10 -20.56 16.48 -67.00
C ILE A 10 -19.95 17.44 -68.07
N PRO A 11 -19.21 18.56 -67.82
CA PRO A 11 -18.94 19.35 -66.60
C PRO A 11 -19.29 20.88 -66.73
N LYS A 12 -19.01 21.68 -65.69
CA LYS A 12 -18.32 23.01 -65.70
C LYS A 12 -18.07 23.47 -64.24
N LEU A 13 -16.94 24.02 -63.77
CA LEU A 13 -15.96 25.05 -64.21
C LEU A 13 -16.37 26.52 -63.96
N ASP A 14 -15.40 27.29 -63.45
CA ASP A 14 -15.28 28.76 -63.35
C ASP A 14 -16.21 29.53 -62.35
N VAL A 15 -15.83 30.68 -61.74
CA VAL A 15 -14.53 31.20 -61.23
C VAL A 15 -14.79 32.45 -60.34
N LEU A 16 -13.96 32.75 -59.32
CA LEU A 16 -13.91 33.98 -58.47
C LEU A 16 -15.24 34.38 -57.72
N HIS A 17 -15.24 34.92 -56.50
CA HIS A 17 -14.54 36.11 -55.99
C HIS A 17 -14.66 36.21 -54.44
N GLU A 18 -14.01 37.19 -53.80
CA GLU A 18 -14.08 37.42 -52.34
C GLU A 18 -15.17 38.43 -51.94
N LYS A 19 -15.84 38.22 -50.80
CA LYS A 19 -16.06 39.24 -49.74
C LYS A 19 -16.84 38.75 -48.51
N ASN A 20 -16.70 39.52 -47.42
CA ASN A 20 -17.57 39.60 -46.24
C ASN A 20 -17.67 38.39 -45.29
N ILE A 21 -16.65 38.30 -44.43
CA ILE A 21 -16.74 38.49 -42.96
C ILE A 21 -18.17 38.53 -42.34
N GLN A 22 -18.32 37.86 -41.19
CA GLN A 22 -19.45 37.90 -40.24
C GLN A 22 -20.81 37.35 -40.73
N LYS A 23 -20.99 36.03 -40.61
CA LYS A 23 -22.25 35.46 -40.11
C LYS A 23 -22.05 34.22 -39.22
N ASN A 24 -21.76 34.52 -37.96
CA ASN A 24 -22.01 33.77 -36.73
C ASN A 24 -22.51 32.29 -36.80
N PHE A 25 -21.68 31.41 -36.19
CA PHE A 25 -22.07 30.70 -34.95
C PHE A 25 -22.99 29.46 -35.02
N PHE A 26 -22.80 28.52 -35.98
CA PHE A 26 -23.61 27.28 -36.02
C PHE A 26 -22.90 25.95 -36.37
N LEU A 27 -21.61 25.75 -35.99
CA LEU A 27 -20.89 24.48 -36.24
C LEU A 27 -20.20 23.80 -35.05
N PHE A 28 -20.29 24.35 -33.83
CA PHE A 28 -19.65 23.74 -32.64
C PHE A 28 -20.43 22.63 -31.89
N PRO A 29 -21.78 22.58 -31.86
CA PRO A 29 -22.50 21.54 -31.10
C PRO A 29 -22.32 20.12 -31.66
N THR A 30 -22.20 19.97 -32.98
CA THR A 30 -22.19 18.68 -33.67
C THR A 30 -20.83 17.97 -33.58
N LEU A 31 -19.72 18.68 -33.76
CA LEU A 31 -18.40 18.07 -33.64
C LEU A 31 -18.10 17.65 -32.19
N LEU A 32 -18.44 18.51 -31.21
CA LEU A 32 -18.18 18.24 -29.80
C LEU A 32 -19.06 17.10 -29.26
N SER A 33 -20.35 17.03 -29.63
CA SER A 33 -21.22 15.93 -29.24
C SER A 33 -20.84 14.58 -29.90
N VAL A 34 -20.30 14.59 -31.12
CA VAL A 34 -19.78 13.39 -31.78
C VAL A 34 -18.45 12.94 -31.15
N LEU A 35 -17.53 13.87 -30.81
CA LEU A 35 -16.33 13.52 -30.05
C LEU A 35 -16.68 13.00 -28.66
N LEU A 36 -17.53 13.69 -27.89
CA LEU A 36 -17.93 13.25 -26.55
C LEU A 36 -18.67 11.91 -26.59
N ASN A 37 -19.54 11.63 -27.58
CA ASN A 37 -20.15 10.30 -27.70
C ASN A 37 -19.17 9.22 -28.16
N LYS A 38 -18.17 9.53 -29.00
CA LYS A 38 -17.07 8.59 -29.29
C LYS A 38 -16.23 8.32 -28.04
N ILE A 39 -15.80 9.36 -27.33
CA ILE A 39 -15.00 9.26 -26.10
C ILE A 39 -15.79 8.52 -25.02
N HIS A 40 -17.08 8.81 -24.82
CA HIS A 40 -17.91 8.11 -23.84
C HIS A 40 -18.19 6.65 -24.23
N ARG A 41 -18.35 6.33 -25.53
CA ARG A 41 -18.41 4.92 -26.01
C ARG A 41 -17.07 4.20 -25.90
N ILE A 42 -15.95 4.88 -26.13
CA ILE A 42 -14.60 4.31 -26.01
C ILE A 42 -14.27 4.11 -24.53
N MET A 43 -14.53 5.09 -23.65
CA MET A 43 -14.41 4.95 -22.21
C MET A 43 -15.35 3.89 -21.65
N LYS A 44 -16.62 3.78 -22.10
CA LYS A 44 -17.48 2.66 -21.70
C LYS A 44 -17.00 1.31 -22.23
N LYS A 45 -16.44 1.24 -23.44
CA LYS A 45 -15.83 0.00 -23.96
C LYS A 45 -14.53 -0.35 -23.25
N ILE A 46 -13.70 0.63 -22.87
CA ILE A 46 -12.48 0.41 -22.08
C ILE A 46 -12.87 0.01 -20.67
N LEU A 47 -13.76 0.73 -19.98
CA LEU A 47 -14.21 0.38 -18.64
C LEU A 47 -14.92 -0.99 -18.63
N LEU A 48 -15.70 -1.33 -19.65
CA LEU A 48 -16.28 -2.67 -19.82
C LEU A 48 -15.22 -3.72 -20.16
N LEU A 49 -14.20 -3.41 -20.95
CA LEU A 49 -13.06 -4.31 -21.22
C LEU A 49 -12.19 -4.48 -19.98
N THR A 50 -11.97 -3.46 -19.16
CA THR A 50 -11.26 -3.56 -17.88
C THR A 50 -12.10 -4.34 -16.88
N PHE A 51 -13.41 -4.11 -16.82
CA PHE A 51 -14.33 -4.90 -15.99
C PHE A 51 -14.38 -6.36 -16.43
N VAL A 52 -14.48 -6.65 -17.73
CA VAL A 52 -14.45 -8.00 -18.29
C VAL A 52 -13.07 -8.64 -18.18
N PHE A 53 -11.98 -7.89 -18.30
CA PHE A 53 -10.61 -8.39 -18.09
C PHE A 53 -10.37 -8.71 -16.61
N CYS A 54 -10.85 -7.88 -15.67
CA CYS A 54 -10.91 -8.22 -14.26
C CYS A 54 -11.78 -9.47 -14.02
N VAL A 55 -12.99 -9.56 -14.59
CA VAL A 55 -13.90 -10.71 -14.43
C VAL A 55 -13.36 -12.00 -15.06
N ILE A 56 -12.53 -11.91 -16.11
CA ILE A 56 -11.83 -13.06 -16.70
C ILE A 56 -10.60 -13.45 -15.86
N ILE A 57 -9.87 -12.47 -15.28
CA ILE A 57 -8.79 -12.72 -14.30
C ILE A 57 -9.36 -13.32 -12.99
N PHE A 58 -10.59 -12.98 -12.61
CA PHE A 58 -11.28 -13.54 -11.44
C PHE A 58 -11.60 -15.06 -11.53
N LYS A 59 -11.20 -15.76 -12.61
CA LYS A 59 -11.33 -17.23 -12.70
C LYS A 59 -10.15 -18.03 -12.12
N SER A 60 -9.02 -17.41 -11.78
CA SER A 60 -7.89 -18.12 -11.13
C SER A 60 -6.91 -17.13 -10.50
N SER A 61 -6.77 -17.11 -9.17
CA SER A 61 -5.98 -16.04 -8.54
C SER A 61 -5.11 -16.29 -7.27
N PHE A 62 -5.44 -17.03 -6.17
CA PHE A 62 -4.47 -17.31 -5.02
C PHE A 62 -4.67 -16.64 -3.57
N SER A 63 -3.66 -16.52 -2.66
CA SER A 63 -3.53 -15.72 -1.34
C SER A 63 -2.30 -14.72 -1.05
N GLN A 64 -1.90 -14.34 0.19
CA GLN A 64 -0.92 -13.23 0.52
C GLN A 64 0.59 -13.45 0.25
N ASP A 65 1.41 -12.37 0.08
CA ASP A 65 2.47 -11.92 1.05
C ASP A 65 3.23 -10.57 0.67
N TRP A 66 2.69 -9.40 1.05
CA TRP A 66 3.12 -8.06 0.55
C TRP A 66 4.46 -7.45 1.06
N ILE A 67 5.54 -8.24 1.18
CA ILE A 67 6.85 -7.75 1.69
C ILE A 67 7.46 -6.70 0.74
N GLY A 68 7.99 -5.60 1.30
CA GLY A 68 8.53 -4.46 0.55
C GLY A 68 7.61 -3.25 0.61
N TYR A 69 6.82 -3.01 -0.43
CA TYR A 69 6.03 -1.78 -0.60
C TYR A 69 5.10 -1.46 0.58
N SER A 70 4.48 -2.46 1.23
CA SER A 70 3.58 -2.24 2.39
C SER A 70 4.25 -1.60 3.62
N SER A 71 5.59 -1.66 3.72
CA SER A 71 6.40 -1.03 4.77
C SER A 71 6.94 0.37 4.42
N SER A 72 6.60 0.90 3.23
CA SER A 72 6.96 2.25 2.81
C SER A 72 6.11 3.30 3.52
N ASN A 73 6.68 4.48 3.84
CA ASN A 73 5.87 5.59 4.36
C ASN A 73 4.93 6.19 3.29
N TYR A 74 5.09 5.77 2.03
CA TYR A 74 4.25 6.12 0.89
C TYR A 74 3.37 4.93 0.42
N ALA A 75 3.24 3.88 1.26
CA ALA A 75 2.25 2.81 1.04
C ALA A 75 0.81 3.35 1.03
N GLY A 76 0.50 4.31 1.92
CA GLY A 76 -0.84 4.89 2.06
C GLY A 76 -1.84 3.84 2.58
N ILE A 77 -2.95 3.62 1.87
CA ILE A 77 -3.96 2.62 2.26
C ILE A 77 -3.37 1.22 2.44
N ASN A 78 -2.36 0.85 1.63
CA ASN A 78 -1.73 -0.48 1.69
C ASN A 78 -0.90 -0.71 2.98
N ALA A 79 -0.66 0.31 3.81
CA ALA A 79 0.06 0.17 5.07
C ALA A 79 -0.69 -0.71 6.10
N ILE A 80 -2.02 -0.82 6.00
CA ILE A 80 -2.83 -1.70 6.88
C ILE A 80 -2.40 -3.17 6.83
N LEU A 81 -1.83 -3.61 5.70
CA LEU A 81 -1.36 -4.98 5.47
C LEU A 81 -0.10 -5.30 6.31
N PHE A 82 0.61 -4.27 6.75
CA PHE A 82 1.84 -4.37 7.54
C PHE A 82 1.56 -4.01 9.01
N ASN A 83 0.94 -2.85 9.26
CA ASN A 83 0.55 -2.42 10.60
C ASN A 83 -0.58 -1.37 10.50
N PRO A 84 -1.78 -1.61 11.08
CA PRO A 84 -2.89 -0.67 10.97
C PRO A 84 -2.63 0.69 11.64
N ALA A 85 -1.63 0.82 12.50
CA ALA A 85 -1.23 2.11 13.09
C ALA A 85 -0.45 3.03 12.12
N GLU A 86 0.03 2.55 10.97
CA GLU A 86 0.81 3.34 10.02
C GLU A 86 -0.03 4.28 9.14
N ILE A 87 -1.37 4.15 9.14
CA ILE A 87 -2.25 5.00 8.31
C ILE A 87 -2.47 6.42 8.88
N VAL A 88 -2.12 6.65 10.16
CA VAL A 88 -2.17 7.98 10.78
C VAL A 88 -0.82 8.69 10.63
N ASP A 89 -0.86 10.02 10.48
CA ASP A 89 0.26 10.81 9.94
C ASP A 89 0.70 10.34 8.54
N SER A 90 -0.29 10.12 7.66
CA SER A 90 -0.09 9.76 6.25
C SER A 90 0.49 10.90 5.41
N ARG A 91 1.33 10.54 4.43
CA ARG A 91 1.91 11.45 3.42
C ARG A 91 0.94 11.84 2.30
N TYR A 92 -0.28 11.30 2.34
CA TYR A 92 -1.38 11.63 1.44
C TYR A 92 -2.51 12.34 2.19
N SER A 93 -3.18 13.28 1.50
CA SER A 93 -4.44 13.88 1.98
C SER A 93 -5.64 13.00 1.63
N TYR A 94 -5.50 12.18 0.58
CA TYR A 94 -6.44 11.15 0.16
C TYR A 94 -5.63 10.08 -0.59
N ASP A 95 -5.88 8.79 -0.31
CA ASP A 95 -5.22 7.69 -1.00
C ASP A 95 -6.21 6.54 -1.24
N MET A 96 -6.48 6.21 -2.50
CA MET A 96 -7.47 5.20 -2.88
C MET A 96 -6.85 4.10 -3.74
N SER A 97 -6.74 2.88 -3.21
CA SER A 97 -6.41 1.72 -4.04
C SER A 97 -7.61 1.36 -4.91
N LEU A 98 -7.38 1.20 -6.21
CA LEU A 98 -8.41 0.82 -7.17
C LEU A 98 -8.40 -0.71 -7.36
N ALA A 99 -7.20 -1.27 -7.55
CA ALA A 99 -6.94 -2.69 -7.61
C ALA A 99 -5.46 -2.98 -7.29
N GLY A 100 -5.20 -4.05 -6.55
CA GLY A 100 -3.87 -4.64 -6.39
C GLY A 100 -3.96 -6.16 -6.42
N VAL A 101 -2.92 -6.83 -6.91
CA VAL A 101 -2.80 -8.28 -6.96
C VAL A 101 -1.40 -8.67 -6.53
N TYR A 102 -1.30 -9.70 -5.69
CA TYR A 102 -0.08 -10.42 -5.39
C TYR A 102 -0.16 -11.83 -6.01
N LEU A 103 0.95 -12.47 -6.33
CA LEU A 103 1.01 -13.87 -6.70
C LEU A 103 2.24 -14.45 -6.02
N GLY A 104 2.13 -15.68 -5.56
CA GLY A 104 3.17 -16.30 -4.77
C GLY A 104 3.03 -17.80 -4.71
N PHE A 105 4.13 -18.46 -4.96
CA PHE A 105 4.33 -19.87 -4.75
C PHE A 105 5.57 -19.97 -3.85
N ASP A 106 5.52 -20.75 -2.79
CA ASP A 106 6.64 -20.91 -1.87
C ASP A 106 6.73 -22.37 -1.41
N ASN A 107 7.83 -23.05 -1.74
CA ASN A 107 8.03 -24.46 -1.45
C ASN A 107 9.48 -24.73 -1.04
N ASN A 108 9.69 -25.65 -0.09
CA ASN A 108 11.02 -25.92 0.44
C ASN A 108 11.73 -27.13 -0.18
N TYR A 109 11.12 -27.88 -1.09
CA TYR A 109 11.53 -29.26 -1.40
C TYR A 109 11.91 -29.49 -2.87
N ILE A 110 11.19 -28.86 -3.80
CA ILE A 110 11.34 -28.97 -5.25
C ILE A 110 12.00 -27.70 -5.78
N GLY A 111 13.10 -27.85 -6.52
CA GLY A 111 13.76 -26.75 -7.22
C GLY A 111 13.51 -26.81 -8.73
N ILE A 112 12.98 -25.74 -9.32
CA ILE A 112 12.76 -25.64 -10.77
C ILE A 112 14.01 -25.06 -11.43
N HIS A 113 14.63 -25.77 -12.37
CA HIS A 113 15.79 -25.23 -13.11
C HIS A 113 15.44 -23.91 -13.81
N LYS A 114 16.40 -22.99 -13.93
CA LYS A 114 16.21 -21.73 -14.70
C LYS A 114 15.67 -21.92 -16.13
N GLY A 115 16.20 -22.88 -16.89
CA GLY A 115 15.67 -23.22 -18.22
C GLY A 115 14.22 -23.75 -18.19
N GLY A 116 13.77 -24.19 -17.01
CA GLY A 116 12.39 -24.45 -16.63
C GLY A 116 11.46 -23.26 -16.89
N PHE A 117 11.89 -22.08 -16.47
CA PHE A 117 10.97 -21.09 -15.90
C PHE A 117 10.63 -19.92 -16.84
N PHE A 118 9.63 -20.15 -17.70
CA PHE A 118 8.97 -19.09 -18.47
C PHE A 118 7.45 -19.18 -18.30
N LEU A 119 6.82 -18.15 -17.74
CA LEU A 119 5.40 -18.15 -17.37
C LEU A 119 4.46 -18.51 -18.55
N ASN A 120 4.69 -17.91 -19.73
CA ASN A 120 3.97 -18.19 -20.98
C ASN A 120 4.10 -19.66 -21.44
N LYS A 121 5.18 -20.35 -21.06
CA LYS A 121 5.40 -21.76 -21.38
C LYS A 121 4.83 -22.70 -20.32
N MET A 122 4.98 -22.34 -19.05
CA MET A 122 4.41 -23.04 -17.90
C MET A 122 2.86 -23.07 -17.92
N ILE A 123 2.23 -22.04 -18.49
CA ILE A 123 0.76 -21.94 -18.68
C ILE A 123 0.25 -22.69 -19.91
N LYS A 124 1.13 -23.06 -20.86
CA LYS A 124 0.78 -23.77 -22.10
C LYS A 124 1.08 -25.26 -22.06
N ASP A 125 2.23 -25.62 -21.48
CA ASP A 125 2.76 -26.99 -21.49
C ASP A 125 2.39 -27.76 -20.19
N THR A 126 1.37 -27.28 -19.46
CA THR A 126 1.03 -27.55 -18.05
C THR A 126 0.82 -29.03 -17.69
N PHE A 127 0.68 -29.93 -18.67
CA PHE A 127 0.34 -31.35 -18.47
C PHE A 127 1.29 -32.34 -19.17
N ASN A 128 2.47 -31.90 -19.62
CA ASN A 128 3.48 -32.83 -20.16
C ASN A 128 4.51 -33.22 -19.08
N TYR A 129 4.29 -34.36 -18.43
CA TYR A 129 5.15 -34.90 -17.36
C TYR A 129 6.62 -35.08 -17.80
N ASP A 130 6.87 -35.60 -19.01
CA ASP A 130 8.23 -35.83 -19.53
C ASP A 130 9.00 -34.51 -19.76
N TYR A 131 8.28 -33.42 -20.05
CA TYR A 131 8.85 -32.07 -20.14
C TYR A 131 9.26 -31.52 -18.77
N LEU A 132 8.56 -31.92 -17.70
CA LEU A 132 8.87 -31.51 -16.32
C LEU A 132 9.98 -32.38 -15.72
N LYS A 133 9.98 -33.70 -15.97
CA LYS A 133 10.94 -34.64 -15.38
C LYS A 133 12.42 -34.30 -15.61
N ASN A 134 12.74 -33.62 -16.71
CA ASN A 134 14.11 -33.19 -17.06
C ASN A 134 14.43 -31.72 -16.67
N LYS A 135 13.63 -31.12 -15.78
CA LYS A 135 13.60 -29.67 -15.54
C LYS A 135 13.52 -29.23 -14.08
N TYR A 136 13.47 -30.17 -13.15
CA TYR A 136 13.26 -29.95 -11.71
C TYR A 136 14.19 -30.89 -10.93
N ASN A 137 14.81 -30.39 -9.86
CA ASN A 137 15.54 -31.17 -8.87
C ASN A 137 14.62 -31.48 -7.68
N ILE A 138 14.71 -32.68 -7.10
CA ILE A 138 14.20 -32.93 -5.73
C ILE A 138 15.32 -32.51 -4.77
N ASP A 139 15.54 -31.19 -4.70
CA ASP A 139 16.72 -30.49 -4.18
C ASP A 139 17.17 -30.97 -2.79
N SER A 140 16.24 -31.51 -2.01
CA SER A 140 16.49 -32.08 -0.69
C SER A 140 16.92 -33.55 -0.73
N TRP A 141 16.21 -34.41 -1.48
CA TRP A 141 16.51 -35.85 -1.54
C TRP A 141 17.77 -36.12 -2.34
N ASP A 142 17.95 -35.47 -3.48
CA ASP A 142 19.06 -35.74 -4.40
C ASP A 142 20.41 -35.26 -3.84
N LYS A 143 20.36 -34.29 -2.90
CA LYS A 143 21.51 -33.85 -2.09
C LYS A 143 21.69 -34.64 -0.79
N GLY A 144 21.04 -35.81 -0.67
CA GLY A 144 21.19 -36.74 0.45
C GLY A 144 20.41 -36.38 1.73
N ASN A 145 19.62 -35.30 1.76
CA ASN A 145 18.86 -34.92 2.95
C ASN A 145 17.54 -35.71 3.06
N ARG A 146 17.67 -36.94 3.57
CA ARG A 146 16.57 -37.90 3.84
C ARG A 146 15.65 -37.49 5.03
N THR A 147 15.85 -36.35 5.70
CA THR A 147 15.06 -35.97 6.90
C THR A 147 14.27 -34.67 6.77
N LYS A 148 14.48 -33.89 5.69
CA LYS A 148 13.80 -32.62 5.46
C LYS A 148 12.38 -32.84 4.93
N VAL A 149 11.39 -32.64 5.80
CA VAL A 149 9.96 -32.66 5.43
C VAL A 149 9.61 -31.57 4.41
N ALA A 150 8.75 -31.91 3.45
CA ALA A 150 8.29 -30.98 2.43
C ALA A 150 7.16 -30.07 2.93
N ARG A 151 7.13 -28.84 2.42
CA ARG A 151 6.11 -27.81 2.65
C ARG A 151 5.85 -27.01 1.38
N LEU A 152 4.62 -26.56 1.20
CA LEU A 152 4.15 -25.73 0.07
C LEU A 152 3.12 -24.69 0.53
N THR A 153 3.09 -23.51 -0.10
CA THR A 153 2.18 -22.39 0.20
C THR A 153 1.88 -21.55 -1.07
N ILE A 154 0.61 -21.09 -1.26
CA ILE A 154 0.08 -20.59 -2.56
C ILE A 154 -0.78 -19.27 -2.43
N GLN A 155 -0.58 -18.26 -3.34
CA GLN A 155 -0.78 -16.79 -3.12
C GLN A 155 -1.20 -15.96 -4.47
N GLN A 156 -2.01 -14.86 -4.79
CA GLN A 156 -3.16 -13.93 -4.33
C GLN A 156 -2.96 -12.40 -4.15
N ASP A 157 -2.94 -12.03 -2.91
CA ASP A 157 -3.94 -11.20 -2.27
C ASP A 157 -4.49 -10.03 -3.12
N ALA A 158 -5.78 -10.11 -3.46
CA ALA A 158 -6.44 -9.18 -4.37
C ALA A 158 -7.06 -8.04 -3.54
N LEU A 159 -6.39 -6.90 -3.56
CA LEU A 159 -6.87 -5.66 -2.97
C LEU A 159 -7.93 -5.06 -3.92
N GLY A 160 -9.16 -4.96 -3.45
CA GLY A 160 -10.24 -4.28 -4.15
C GLY A 160 -10.27 -2.77 -3.84
N PRO A 161 -11.30 -2.06 -4.33
CA PRO A 161 -11.52 -0.65 -4.02
C PRO A 161 -11.42 -0.37 -2.52
N SER A 162 -10.48 0.48 -2.15
CA SER A 162 -10.10 0.75 -0.77
C SER A 162 -9.65 2.21 -0.64
N VAL A 163 -9.99 2.89 0.47
CA VAL A 163 -9.73 4.33 0.65
C VAL A 163 -9.22 4.63 2.05
N LEU A 164 -8.21 5.50 2.14
CA LEU A 164 -7.67 6.11 3.34
C LEU A 164 -8.06 7.60 3.40
N ILE A 165 -8.69 8.00 4.49
CA ILE A 165 -9.10 9.38 4.77
C ILE A 165 -8.50 9.83 6.13
N PRO A 166 -7.42 10.61 6.12
CA PRO A 166 -6.95 11.33 7.31
C PRO A 166 -7.99 12.38 7.72
N ILE A 167 -8.39 12.38 8.98
CA ILE A 167 -9.32 13.37 9.55
C ILE A 167 -8.53 14.62 9.98
N ASN A 168 -7.39 14.41 10.62
CA ASN A 168 -6.44 15.42 11.09
C ASN A 168 -5.07 14.74 11.36
N PRO A 169 -3.99 15.47 11.70
CA PRO A 169 -2.67 14.86 11.93
C PRO A 169 -2.66 13.73 12.97
N LYS A 170 -3.61 13.72 13.91
CA LYS A 170 -3.70 12.75 15.00
C LYS A 170 -4.70 11.62 14.76
N ASN A 171 -5.53 11.63 13.72
CA ASN A 171 -6.58 10.63 13.52
C ASN A 171 -6.83 10.35 12.03
N ALA A 172 -6.94 9.07 11.65
CA ALA A 172 -7.27 8.63 10.30
C ALA A 172 -8.17 7.39 10.33
N PHE A 173 -9.02 7.25 9.32
CA PHE A 173 -9.79 6.02 9.09
C PHE A 173 -9.61 5.52 7.66
N ALA A 174 -9.89 4.24 7.46
CA ALA A 174 -9.86 3.61 6.16
C ALA A 174 -10.97 2.57 6.02
N ILE A 175 -11.44 2.38 4.78
CA ILE A 175 -12.33 1.30 4.38
C ILE A 175 -11.60 0.53 3.28
N SER A 176 -11.50 -0.79 3.39
CA SER A 176 -10.86 -1.62 2.37
C SER A 176 -11.64 -2.89 2.06
N THR A 177 -11.47 -3.37 0.83
CA THR A 177 -12.03 -4.64 0.36
C THR A 177 -10.92 -5.54 -0.16
N ARG A 178 -11.04 -6.85 0.06
CA ARG A 178 -9.93 -7.80 -0.16
C ARG A 178 -10.44 -9.20 -0.50
N PHE A 179 -9.70 -9.96 -1.29
CA PHE A 179 -10.03 -11.35 -1.66
C PHE A 179 -8.79 -12.26 -1.65
N ARG A 180 -8.91 -13.42 -0.99
CA ARG A 180 -7.80 -14.29 -0.56
C ARG A 180 -8.23 -15.76 -0.67
N ASN A 181 -7.40 -16.62 -1.24
CA ASN A 181 -7.59 -18.07 -1.39
C ASN A 181 -6.31 -18.78 -0.95
N TYR A 182 -6.14 -19.02 0.35
CA TYR A 182 -4.90 -19.53 0.95
C TYR A 182 -4.88 -21.05 0.95
N ALA A 183 -3.75 -21.65 0.58
CA ALA A 183 -3.47 -23.07 0.76
C ALA A 183 -2.09 -23.27 1.42
N ASN A 184 -2.04 -24.13 2.43
CA ASN A 184 -0.83 -24.65 3.07
C ASN A 184 -0.78 -26.18 2.91
N ILE A 185 0.40 -26.72 2.64
CA ILE A 185 0.73 -28.13 2.85
C ILE A 185 1.96 -28.20 3.76
N ASP A 186 1.88 -28.95 4.85
CA ASP A 186 2.93 -29.07 5.87
C ASP A 186 3.29 -30.52 6.18
N ASN A 187 4.57 -30.70 6.54
CA ASN A 187 5.13 -31.90 7.15
C ASN A 187 4.89 -33.19 6.33
N VAL A 188 4.82 -33.07 5.01
CA VAL A 188 4.85 -34.23 4.13
C VAL A 188 6.21 -34.90 4.32
N ALA A 189 6.20 -36.19 4.65
CA ALA A 189 7.41 -36.97 4.83
C ALA A 189 8.25 -36.96 3.55
N PRO A 190 9.60 -36.93 3.61
CA PRO A 190 10.42 -36.84 2.41
C PRO A 190 10.18 -38.01 1.43
N GLU A 191 9.82 -39.19 1.93
CA GLU A 191 9.48 -40.37 1.11
C GLU A 191 8.14 -40.19 0.38
N LEU A 192 7.12 -39.67 1.06
CA LEU A 192 5.82 -39.32 0.46
C LEU A 192 5.96 -38.17 -0.55
N ALA A 193 6.80 -37.18 -0.24
CA ALA A 193 7.08 -36.06 -1.12
C ALA A 193 7.75 -36.54 -2.42
N LYS A 194 8.82 -37.36 -2.31
CA LYS A 194 9.49 -37.93 -3.48
C LYS A 194 8.55 -38.80 -4.32
N ASN A 195 7.89 -39.79 -3.71
CA ASN A 195 7.00 -40.70 -4.43
C ASN A 195 5.76 -39.99 -5.03
N GLY A 196 5.34 -38.85 -4.47
CA GLY A 196 4.32 -37.98 -5.05
C GLY A 196 4.79 -37.13 -6.25
N ILE A 197 6.10 -37.03 -6.49
CA ILE A 197 6.71 -36.29 -7.61
C ILE A 197 7.15 -37.24 -8.74
N GLU A 198 7.81 -38.35 -8.40
CA GLU A 198 8.37 -39.29 -9.38
C GLU A 198 7.42 -40.45 -9.75
N GLY A 199 6.30 -40.58 -9.02
CA GLY A 199 5.55 -41.83 -8.87
C GLY A 199 6.19 -42.74 -7.81
N LEU A 200 5.52 -43.81 -7.36
CA LEU A 200 6.06 -44.71 -6.31
C LEU A 200 7.18 -45.64 -6.83
N ALA A 201 7.85 -45.27 -7.91
CA ALA A 201 8.74 -46.13 -8.68
C ALA A 201 10.16 -46.25 -8.10
N ASP A 202 10.52 -45.49 -7.06
CA ASP A 202 11.87 -45.45 -6.49
C ASP A 202 12.22 -46.74 -5.72
N PRO A 203 13.21 -47.54 -6.19
CA PRO A 203 13.66 -48.75 -5.49
C PRO A 203 14.27 -48.48 -4.10
N GLU A 204 14.73 -47.26 -3.79
CA GLU A 204 15.18 -46.91 -2.43
C GLU A 204 14.02 -46.95 -1.42
N VAL A 205 12.80 -46.61 -1.85
CA VAL A 205 11.65 -46.38 -0.95
C VAL A 205 10.69 -47.58 -0.92
N LEU A 206 10.70 -48.43 -1.95
CA LEU A 206 9.88 -49.64 -2.01
C LEU A 206 10.18 -50.65 -0.90
N LYS A 207 9.11 -51.31 -0.41
CA LYS A 207 9.10 -52.38 0.62
C LYS A 207 9.61 -51.98 2.00
N GLN A 208 10.08 -50.75 2.19
CA GLN A 208 10.36 -50.18 3.51
C GLN A 208 9.08 -49.72 4.20
N THR A 209 9.07 -49.73 5.54
CA THR A 209 7.95 -49.21 6.34
C THR A 209 8.38 -47.94 7.05
N PHE A 210 7.66 -46.86 6.79
CA PHE A 210 7.92 -45.52 7.30
C PHE A 210 6.86 -45.12 8.33
N GLN A 211 7.20 -44.11 9.13
CA GLN A 211 6.28 -43.47 10.06
C GLN A 211 6.46 -41.95 10.00
N SER A 212 5.37 -41.23 9.77
CA SER A 212 5.30 -39.78 9.83
C SER A 212 4.11 -39.34 10.68
N ASP A 213 4.07 -38.05 11.05
CA ASP A 213 3.05 -37.53 11.95
C ASP A 213 2.84 -36.03 11.73
N ASN A 214 1.61 -35.54 11.97
CA ASN A 214 1.20 -34.14 11.78
C ASN A 214 1.29 -33.65 10.32
N PHE A 215 1.01 -34.52 9.33
CA PHE A 215 0.72 -34.04 7.97
C PHE A 215 -0.48 -33.09 8.03
N ARG A 216 -0.42 -31.99 7.29
CA ARG A 216 -1.55 -31.07 7.18
C ARG A 216 -1.69 -30.51 5.77
N PHE A 217 -2.92 -30.50 5.28
CA PHE A 217 -3.41 -29.64 4.23
C PHE A 217 -4.49 -28.71 4.82
N SER A 218 -4.43 -27.42 4.48
CA SER A 218 -5.46 -26.44 4.83
C SER A 218 -5.68 -25.51 3.66
N ALA A 219 -6.93 -25.34 3.22
CA ALA A 219 -7.33 -24.39 2.19
C ALA A 219 -8.58 -23.58 2.57
N MET A 220 -8.64 -22.31 2.16
CA MET A 220 -9.84 -21.47 2.31
C MET A 220 -9.84 -20.32 1.30
N SER A 221 -11.02 -20.00 0.75
CA SER A 221 -11.28 -18.83 -0.08
C SER A 221 -12.24 -17.89 0.61
N TRP A 222 -11.88 -16.61 0.75
CA TRP A 222 -12.72 -15.60 1.39
C TRP A 222 -12.48 -14.19 0.87
N ARG A 223 -13.50 -13.35 1.04
CA ARG A 223 -13.41 -11.90 0.93
C ARG A 223 -13.51 -11.24 2.30
N GLU A 224 -12.92 -10.06 2.41
CA GLU A 224 -12.91 -9.23 3.61
C GLU A 224 -13.52 -7.86 3.31
N PHE A 225 -14.36 -7.38 4.22
CA PHE A 225 -14.80 -6.00 4.31
C PHE A 225 -14.21 -5.42 5.60
N ASN A 226 -13.30 -4.47 5.46
CA ASN A 226 -12.40 -4.05 6.52
C ASN A 226 -12.61 -2.56 6.83
N PHE A 227 -12.86 -2.24 8.11
CA PHE A 227 -12.85 -0.87 8.62
C PHE A 227 -11.64 -0.69 9.55
N SER A 228 -10.74 0.22 9.20
CA SER A 228 -9.56 0.54 10.01
C SER A 228 -9.66 1.94 10.61
N TYR A 229 -9.16 2.07 11.84
CA TYR A 229 -9.02 3.34 12.53
C TYR A 229 -7.63 3.42 13.19
N ALA A 230 -6.96 4.57 13.10
CA ALA A 230 -5.69 4.80 13.77
C ALA A 230 -5.58 6.23 14.31
N MET A 231 -4.91 6.35 15.46
CA MET A 231 -4.71 7.62 16.16
C MET A 231 -3.29 7.77 16.73
N VAL A 232 -2.83 9.02 16.83
CA VAL A 232 -1.59 9.39 17.52
C VAL A 232 -1.90 9.58 19.01
N ILE A 233 -1.29 8.74 19.85
CA ILE A 233 -1.34 8.83 21.30
C ILE A 233 -0.15 9.69 21.77
N PRO A 234 -0.40 10.81 22.49
CA PRO A 234 0.66 11.58 23.12
C PRO A 234 1.20 10.82 24.35
N ILE A 235 2.52 10.65 24.44
CA ILE A 235 3.19 9.81 25.47
C ILE A 235 4.28 10.52 26.27
N SER A 236 4.45 11.83 26.09
CA SER A 236 5.48 12.62 26.76
C SER A 236 4.90 13.91 27.33
N ALA A 237 5.39 14.35 28.49
CA ALA A 237 5.03 15.65 29.04
C ALA A 237 5.46 16.83 28.13
N ASP A 238 6.48 16.63 27.28
CA ASP A 238 6.91 17.63 26.29
C ASP A 238 6.05 17.65 25.02
N ASN A 239 5.39 16.53 24.70
CA ASN A 239 4.71 16.22 23.43
C ASN A 239 5.48 16.58 22.14
N LYS A 240 6.82 16.63 22.19
CA LYS A 240 7.68 17.10 21.09
C LYS A 240 8.55 16.02 20.48
N THR A 241 9.14 15.12 21.28
CA THR A 241 10.20 14.23 20.78
C THR A 241 9.80 12.76 20.62
N HIS A 242 8.77 12.33 21.35
CA HIS A 242 8.33 10.93 21.41
C HIS A 242 6.84 10.80 21.10
N PHE A 243 6.50 9.97 20.10
CA PHE A 243 5.13 9.77 19.63
C PHE A 243 4.78 8.29 19.64
N LEU A 244 3.54 7.98 20.00
CA LEU A 244 2.95 6.66 19.83
C LEU A 244 1.79 6.77 18.83
N LYS A 245 1.59 5.74 18.03
CA LYS A 245 0.43 5.53 17.18
C LYS A 245 -0.19 4.20 17.57
N ALA A 246 -1.51 4.14 17.63
CA ALA A 246 -2.27 2.90 17.78
C ALA A 246 -3.27 2.79 16.65
N GLY A 247 -3.51 1.56 16.17
CA GLY A 247 -4.45 1.29 15.10
C GLY A 247 -5.11 -0.07 15.24
N LEU A 248 -6.32 -0.18 14.69
CA LEU A 248 -7.11 -1.40 14.66
C LEU A 248 -7.78 -1.55 13.30
N THR A 249 -8.04 -2.79 12.88
CA THR A 249 -8.89 -3.11 11.73
C THR A 249 -9.93 -4.13 12.13
N LEU A 250 -11.21 -3.77 12.04
CA LEU A 250 -12.33 -4.70 12.17
C LEU A 250 -12.59 -5.34 10.80
N LYS A 251 -12.64 -6.68 10.73
CA LYS A 251 -12.91 -7.44 9.50
C LYS A 251 -14.23 -8.19 9.59
N TYR A 252 -15.12 -7.96 8.62
CA TYR A 252 -16.20 -8.89 8.31
C TYR A 252 -15.76 -9.81 7.17
N LEU A 253 -15.83 -11.12 7.42
CA LEU A 253 -15.29 -12.16 6.54
C LEU A 253 -16.42 -12.95 5.90
N GLN A 254 -16.34 -13.23 4.60
CA GLN A 254 -17.28 -14.09 3.88
C GLN A 254 -16.51 -15.10 3.02
N SER A 255 -16.72 -16.39 3.26
CA SER A 255 -15.99 -17.48 2.61
C SER A 255 -16.77 -18.10 1.45
N TYR A 256 -16.07 -18.37 0.35
CA TYR A 256 -16.56 -19.15 -0.79
C TYR A 256 -16.30 -20.64 -0.61
N PHE A 257 -15.19 -21.04 0.03
CA PHE A 257 -14.95 -22.44 0.40
C PHE A 257 -13.94 -22.57 1.53
N SER A 258 -13.92 -23.73 2.20
CA SER A 258 -12.75 -24.18 2.97
C SER A 258 -12.64 -25.70 2.92
N ALA A 259 -11.41 -26.22 2.94
CA ALA A 259 -11.09 -27.64 3.08
C ALA A 259 -9.90 -27.82 4.03
N TYR A 260 -9.83 -28.95 4.72
CA TYR A 260 -8.66 -29.37 5.49
C TYR A 260 -8.51 -30.88 5.46
N MET A 261 -7.27 -31.35 5.58
CA MET A 261 -6.94 -32.73 5.92
C MET A 261 -5.77 -32.73 6.89
N TYR A 262 -5.84 -33.53 7.94
CA TYR A 262 -4.78 -33.71 8.92
C TYR A 262 -4.57 -35.20 9.16
N GLY A 263 -3.32 -35.65 9.03
CA GLY A 263 -2.93 -37.04 9.23
C GLY A 263 -2.04 -37.19 10.47
N LYS A 264 -2.42 -38.10 11.37
CA LYS A 264 -1.70 -38.45 12.59
C LYS A 264 -1.33 -39.93 12.62
N ASN A 265 -0.24 -40.27 13.30
CA ASN A 265 0.27 -41.65 13.44
C ASN A 265 0.42 -42.37 12.08
N ILE A 266 0.86 -41.66 11.06
CA ILE A 266 0.85 -42.15 9.67
C ILE A 266 1.96 -43.20 9.49
N LYS A 267 1.64 -44.48 9.71
CA LYS A 267 2.53 -45.59 9.40
C LYS A 267 2.15 -46.15 8.03
N TYR A 268 3.13 -46.26 7.13
CA TYR A 268 2.87 -46.60 5.73
C TYR A 268 4.02 -47.40 5.10
N ASN A 269 3.72 -48.11 4.01
CA ASN A 269 4.72 -48.73 3.14
C ASN A 269 4.26 -48.70 1.67
N PHE A 270 5.21 -48.86 0.75
CA PHE A 270 4.94 -48.95 -0.68
C PHE A 270 5.29 -50.36 -1.18
N THR A 271 4.32 -51.10 -1.70
CA THR A 271 4.50 -52.49 -2.12
C THR A 271 5.14 -52.57 -3.52
N ASN A 272 4.78 -51.63 -4.40
CA ASN A 272 5.26 -51.47 -5.78
C ASN A 272 4.99 -50.01 -6.26
N SER A 273 5.25 -49.75 -7.54
CA SER A 273 5.07 -48.46 -8.24
C SER A 273 3.69 -47.79 -8.10
N ASP A 274 2.67 -48.57 -7.73
CA ASP A 274 1.27 -48.20 -7.83
C ASP A 274 0.48 -48.50 -6.55
N THR A 275 1.13 -49.06 -5.51
CA THR A 275 0.46 -49.67 -4.35
C THR A 275 1.04 -49.21 -3.01
N ILE A 276 0.18 -48.65 -2.16
CA ILE A 276 0.50 -48.21 -0.79
C ILE A 276 -0.28 -49.04 0.26
N SER A 277 0.29 -49.21 1.45
CA SER A 277 -0.47 -49.65 2.64
C SER A 277 -0.38 -48.58 3.73
N LEU A 278 -1.48 -48.38 4.46
CA LEU A 278 -1.60 -47.45 5.60
C LEU A 278 -2.03 -48.24 6.85
N PHE A 279 -1.45 -47.93 7.99
CA PHE A 279 -1.70 -48.62 9.26
C PHE A 279 -1.91 -47.60 10.38
N ASP A 280 -3.02 -47.75 11.13
CA ASP A 280 -3.39 -46.97 12.32
C ASP A 280 -3.30 -45.43 12.15
N CYS A 281 -3.53 -44.95 10.92
CA CYS A 281 -3.45 -43.52 10.62
C CYS A 281 -4.78 -42.84 10.95
N SER A 282 -4.79 -41.98 11.96
CA SER A 282 -5.96 -41.16 12.27
C SER A 282 -6.01 -39.96 11.32
N VAL A 283 -7.09 -39.84 10.55
CA VAL A 283 -7.31 -38.79 9.56
C VAL A 283 -8.46 -37.90 10.01
N SER A 284 -8.20 -36.61 10.20
CA SER A 284 -9.25 -35.60 10.32
C SER A 284 -9.40 -34.90 8.97
N TYR A 285 -10.52 -35.10 8.28
CA TYR A 285 -10.79 -34.59 6.94
C TYR A 285 -12.12 -33.84 6.93
N GLY A 286 -12.20 -32.69 6.25
CA GLY A 286 -13.44 -31.94 6.16
C GLY A 286 -13.40 -30.76 5.21
N HIS A 287 -14.51 -30.49 4.55
CA HIS A 287 -14.68 -29.31 3.69
C HIS A 287 -16.10 -28.74 3.73
N THR A 288 -16.31 -27.64 3.02
CA THR A 288 -17.64 -27.10 2.72
C THR A 288 -18.27 -27.83 1.54
N SER A 289 -19.59 -27.92 1.53
CA SER A 289 -20.36 -28.38 0.37
C SER A 289 -20.13 -27.52 -0.89
N ASN A 290 -20.38 -28.11 -2.06
CA ASN A 290 -20.26 -27.45 -3.37
C ASN A 290 -18.86 -26.87 -3.64
N ILE A 291 -17.80 -27.54 -3.19
CA ILE A 291 -16.46 -27.32 -3.74
C ILE A 291 -16.35 -28.12 -5.03
N GLU A 292 -15.86 -27.48 -6.09
CA GLU A 292 -15.33 -28.16 -7.25
C GLU A 292 -13.81 -28.03 -7.28
N ILE A 293 -13.16 -29.14 -7.61
CA ILE A 293 -11.76 -29.16 -8.00
C ILE A 293 -11.71 -28.98 -9.52
N ALA A 294 -10.67 -28.30 -9.98
CA ALA A 294 -10.07 -28.44 -11.29
C ALA A 294 -8.54 -28.54 -11.05
N PRO A 295 -7.71 -29.00 -12.00
CA PRO A 295 -6.28 -29.23 -11.73
C PRO A 295 -5.61 -28.03 -11.05
N ILE A 296 -5.11 -28.25 -9.83
CA ILE A 296 -4.46 -27.27 -8.93
C ILE A 296 -5.33 -26.02 -8.58
N THR A 297 -6.66 -26.09 -8.76
CA THR A 297 -7.59 -24.98 -8.49
C THR A 297 -8.85 -25.46 -7.77
N PHE A 298 -9.35 -24.64 -6.84
CA PHE A 298 -10.59 -24.90 -6.09
C PHE A 298 -11.56 -23.74 -6.34
N TYR A 299 -12.84 -24.05 -6.56
CA TYR A 299 -13.89 -23.05 -6.69
C TYR A 299 -15.19 -23.51 -6.03
N SER A 300 -16.11 -22.56 -5.80
CA SER A 300 -17.45 -22.82 -5.28
C SER A 300 -18.38 -21.67 -5.67
N ALA A 301 -19.67 -21.96 -5.83
CA ALA A 301 -20.69 -20.97 -6.12
C ALA A 301 -21.34 -20.47 -4.83
N GLY A 302 -21.29 -19.16 -4.58
CA GLY A 302 -21.94 -18.52 -3.43
C GLY A 302 -21.06 -18.39 -2.19
N ILE A 303 -21.68 -18.12 -1.04
CA ILE A 303 -20.99 -17.85 0.24
C ILE A 303 -21.37 -18.97 1.21
N GLN A 304 -20.42 -19.82 1.56
CA GLN A 304 -20.64 -21.00 2.42
C GLN A 304 -20.66 -20.63 3.92
N ALA A 305 -19.95 -19.57 4.31
CA ALA A 305 -19.88 -19.14 5.70
C ALA A 305 -19.49 -17.66 5.87
N SER A 306 -19.73 -17.12 7.06
CA SER A 306 -19.28 -15.80 7.48
C SER A 306 -18.50 -15.87 8.80
N GLY A 307 -17.64 -14.88 9.04
CA GLY A 307 -16.87 -14.78 10.28
C GLY A 307 -16.40 -13.36 10.58
N LEU A 308 -15.61 -13.22 11.64
CA LEU A 308 -15.04 -11.96 12.07
C LEU A 308 -13.52 -12.08 12.24
N GLY A 309 -12.82 -10.97 11.98
CA GLY A 309 -11.40 -10.83 12.21
C GLY A 309 -11.02 -9.46 12.78
N LEU A 310 -9.78 -9.38 13.26
CA LEU A 310 -9.20 -8.20 13.90
C LEU A 310 -7.72 -8.09 13.50
N ASP A 311 -7.27 -6.88 13.13
CA ASP A 311 -5.87 -6.51 13.22
C ASP A 311 -5.69 -5.50 14.36
N LEU A 312 -4.54 -5.56 15.05
CA LEU A 312 -4.09 -4.61 16.05
C LEU A 312 -2.68 -4.14 15.71
N GLY A 313 -2.40 -2.87 15.98
CA GLY A 313 -1.13 -2.24 15.61
C GLY A 313 -0.71 -1.14 16.57
N VAL A 314 0.59 -1.07 16.83
CA VAL A 314 1.25 -0.01 17.59
C VAL A 314 2.52 0.39 16.87
N VAL A 315 2.80 1.70 16.80
CA VAL A 315 4.05 2.26 16.28
C VAL A 315 4.55 3.36 17.19
N TYR A 316 5.80 3.28 17.62
CA TYR A 316 6.54 4.33 18.31
C TYR A 316 7.44 5.06 17.31
N GLU A 317 7.50 6.39 17.39
CA GLU A 317 8.39 7.24 16.60
C GLU A 317 9.19 8.19 17.49
N TYR A 318 10.51 8.19 17.29
CA TYR A 318 11.42 9.20 17.84
C TYR A 318 11.69 10.28 16.80
N ARG A 319 11.32 11.53 17.12
CA ARG A 319 11.38 12.71 16.26
C ARG A 319 12.29 13.79 16.91
N PRO A 320 13.62 13.67 16.83
CA PRO A 320 14.54 14.60 17.49
C PRO A 320 14.37 16.04 17.00
N ASN A 321 14.24 16.22 15.68
CA ASN A 321 14.04 17.53 15.06
C ASN A 321 12.53 17.87 14.98
N TYR A 322 11.84 17.99 16.12
CA TYR A 322 10.39 18.26 16.16
C TYR A 322 9.99 19.43 15.24
N MET A 323 10.71 20.56 15.32
CA MET A 323 10.39 21.79 14.59
C MET A 323 10.49 21.67 13.06
N ASP A 324 11.32 20.77 12.52
CA ASP A 324 11.39 20.49 11.07
C ASP A 324 10.03 19.98 10.53
N GLY A 325 9.23 19.39 11.42
CA GLY A 325 7.88 18.89 11.21
C GLY A 325 6.77 19.93 11.33
N TYR A 326 7.05 21.23 11.49
CA TYR A 326 6.04 22.29 11.58
C TYR A 326 6.40 23.48 10.69
N LEU A 327 5.40 24.30 10.35
CA LEU A 327 5.56 25.56 9.63
C LEU A 327 4.86 26.69 10.40
N LYS A 328 5.61 27.78 10.69
CA LYS A 328 5.03 29.07 11.11
C LYS A 328 4.04 29.52 10.02
N GLN A 329 2.85 29.92 10.42
CA GLN A 329 1.83 30.55 9.57
C GLN A 329 1.87 32.07 9.80
N GLY A 330 1.22 32.84 8.91
CA GLY A 330 1.22 34.31 9.01
C GLY A 330 0.46 34.90 10.20
N ASP A 331 -0.34 34.08 10.90
CA ASP A 331 -0.96 34.41 12.19
C ASP A 331 -0.07 34.04 13.40
N GLY A 332 1.18 33.64 13.16
CA GLY A 332 2.12 33.16 14.18
C GLY A 332 1.87 31.72 14.67
N SER A 333 0.81 31.05 14.21
CA SER A 333 0.52 29.67 14.58
C SER A 333 1.47 28.66 13.92
N TYR A 334 1.53 27.43 14.43
CA TYR A 334 2.37 26.36 13.87
C TYR A 334 1.50 25.23 13.31
N LYS A 335 1.59 25.00 12.00
CA LYS A 335 0.87 23.94 11.30
C LYS A 335 1.77 22.71 11.13
N GLU A 336 1.28 21.53 11.54
CA GLU A 336 2.03 20.27 11.39
C GLU A 336 2.20 19.90 9.91
N ARG A 337 3.43 19.58 9.53
CA ARG A 337 3.79 19.10 8.20
C ARG A 337 3.42 17.64 8.05
N MET A 338 2.53 17.38 7.11
CA MET A 338 2.12 16.03 6.73
C MET A 338 2.87 15.53 5.50
N ASP A 339 3.68 16.37 4.83
CA ASP A 339 4.37 16.07 3.56
C ASP A 339 5.70 15.30 3.71
N ILE A 340 6.24 15.19 4.93
CA ILE A 340 7.58 14.63 5.22
C ILE A 340 7.59 13.56 6.32
N ASN A 341 8.57 12.66 6.24
CA ASN A 341 8.85 11.66 7.27
C ASN A 341 9.64 12.29 8.42
N LYS A 342 8.93 12.57 9.53
CA LYS A 342 9.42 13.35 10.70
C LYS A 342 10.27 12.55 11.70
N TYR A 343 10.30 11.22 11.61
CA TYR A 343 11.03 10.36 12.55
C TYR A 343 12.49 10.15 12.13
N LYS A 344 13.37 9.96 13.12
CA LYS A 344 14.73 9.44 12.93
C LYS A 344 14.75 7.91 13.08
N ILE A 345 14.04 7.40 14.09
CA ILE A 345 13.82 5.97 14.34
C ILE A 345 12.32 5.76 14.54
N LYS A 346 11.78 4.71 13.90
CA LYS A 346 10.44 4.16 14.13
C LYS A 346 10.59 2.72 14.63
N ALA A 347 9.76 2.29 15.56
CA ALA A 347 9.65 0.89 15.99
C ALA A 347 8.17 0.49 16.02
N GLY A 348 7.82 -0.68 15.50
CA GLY A 348 6.43 -1.10 15.36
C GLY A 348 6.19 -2.55 15.76
N PHE A 349 4.99 -2.79 16.25
CA PHE A 349 4.45 -4.11 16.54
C PHE A 349 3.03 -4.20 15.99
N SER A 350 2.72 -5.29 15.28
CA SER A 350 1.35 -5.58 14.84
C SER A 350 1.00 -7.05 15.02
N ILE A 351 -0.27 -7.29 15.31
CA ILE A 351 -0.89 -8.62 15.27
C ILE A 351 -1.98 -8.54 14.20
N THR A 352 -1.74 -9.18 13.07
CA THR A 352 -2.66 -9.20 11.92
C THR A 352 -3.32 -10.57 11.79
N ASP A 353 -4.55 -10.60 11.28
CA ASP A 353 -5.32 -11.82 11.04
C ASP A 353 -5.65 -12.64 12.32
N LEU A 354 -5.99 -11.96 13.42
CA LEU A 354 -6.75 -12.59 14.50
C LEU A 354 -8.16 -12.89 14.01
N GLY A 355 -8.67 -14.09 14.28
CA GLY A 355 -10.05 -14.48 13.96
C GLY A 355 -10.15 -15.76 13.14
N GLY A 356 -11.25 -15.89 12.41
CA GLY A 356 -11.54 -17.09 11.61
C GLY A 356 -13.03 -17.31 11.38
N ILE A 357 -13.33 -18.24 10.49
CA ILE A 357 -14.68 -18.50 9.96
C ILE A 357 -15.13 -19.88 10.43
N LYS A 358 -16.37 -20.00 10.95
CA LYS A 358 -16.97 -21.30 11.31
C LYS A 358 -17.74 -21.82 10.10
N PHE A 359 -17.50 -23.09 9.75
CA PHE A 359 -18.12 -23.78 8.64
C PHE A 359 -18.96 -24.95 9.12
N ASN A 360 -20.01 -25.27 8.37
CA ASN A 360 -20.60 -26.60 8.39
C ASN A 360 -19.71 -27.51 7.56
N LYS A 361 -19.55 -28.75 8.03
CA LYS A 361 -18.82 -29.82 7.35
C LYS A 361 -19.75 -30.48 6.34
N ASP A 362 -19.27 -30.80 5.14
CA ASP A 362 -20.05 -31.56 4.17
C ASP A 362 -20.32 -32.97 4.72
N PRO A 363 -21.55 -33.53 4.59
CA PRO A 363 -21.90 -34.87 5.08
C PRO A 363 -20.97 -35.99 4.61
N ASP A 364 -20.47 -35.92 3.38
CA ASP A 364 -19.58 -36.93 2.80
C ASP A 364 -18.12 -36.74 3.24
N SER A 365 -17.81 -35.66 3.99
CA SER A 365 -16.50 -35.42 4.57
C SER A 365 -16.51 -35.64 6.08
N TYR A 366 -15.75 -36.63 6.55
CA TYR A 366 -15.68 -36.96 7.98
C TYR A 366 -14.28 -37.39 8.43
N ASP A 367 -14.09 -37.45 9.74
CA ASP A 367 -12.87 -37.93 10.38
C ASP A 367 -12.93 -39.47 10.51
N PHE A 368 -11.84 -40.20 10.22
CA PHE A 368 -11.79 -41.67 10.15
C PHE A 368 -10.39 -42.22 10.46
N THR A 369 -10.28 -43.53 10.71
CA THR A 369 -8.98 -44.21 10.92
C THR A 369 -8.59 -45.04 9.69
N ALA A 370 -7.67 -44.50 8.90
CA ALA A 370 -7.13 -45.11 7.69
C ALA A 370 -6.27 -46.35 8.00
N ASN A 371 -6.88 -47.52 7.79
CA ASN A 371 -6.21 -48.82 7.71
C ASN A 371 -6.49 -49.44 6.34
N VAL A 372 -5.45 -49.74 5.55
CA VAL A 372 -5.57 -50.44 4.28
C VAL A 372 -4.27 -51.16 3.93
N ILE A 373 -4.37 -52.38 3.40
CA ILE A 373 -3.23 -53.17 2.92
C ILE A 373 -3.33 -53.27 1.40
N ASN A 374 -2.23 -53.00 0.70
CA ASN A 374 -2.14 -53.07 -0.76
C ASN A 374 -3.23 -52.28 -1.52
N TRP A 375 -3.42 -51.02 -1.16
CA TRP A 375 -4.25 -50.09 -1.94
C TRP A 375 -3.52 -49.72 -3.23
N ASN A 376 -4.00 -50.24 -4.36
CA ASN A 376 -3.63 -49.73 -5.68
C ASN A 376 -4.21 -48.31 -5.86
N ILE A 377 -3.33 -47.32 -6.03
CA ILE A 377 -3.68 -45.90 -6.19
C ILE A 377 -3.52 -45.39 -7.63
N TYR A 378 -3.00 -46.20 -8.56
CA TYR A 378 -2.92 -45.84 -9.99
C TYR A 378 -4.25 -45.38 -10.61
N PRO A 379 -5.43 -45.98 -10.31
CA PRO A 379 -6.70 -45.51 -10.88
C PRO A 379 -7.28 -44.26 -10.19
N LEU A 380 -6.58 -43.61 -9.23
CA LEU A 380 -7.09 -42.43 -8.53
C LEU A 380 -6.89 -41.14 -9.31
N THR A 381 -7.68 -40.96 -10.37
CA THR A 381 -7.83 -39.66 -11.05
C THR A 381 -8.89 -38.82 -10.34
N VAL A 382 -8.47 -37.94 -9.42
CA VAL A 382 -9.37 -36.98 -8.76
C VAL A 382 -9.46 -35.70 -9.61
N ASN A 383 -10.59 -35.52 -10.28
CA ASN A 383 -10.96 -34.29 -10.99
C ASN A 383 -11.91 -33.44 -10.13
N HIS A 384 -12.83 -34.08 -9.40
CA HIS A 384 -13.84 -33.44 -8.54
C HIS A 384 -13.70 -33.89 -7.07
N ILE A 385 -14.17 -33.08 -6.11
CA ILE A 385 -14.10 -33.45 -4.68
C ILE A 385 -14.88 -34.75 -4.40
N GLN A 386 -16.08 -34.89 -4.97
CA GLN A 386 -16.93 -36.08 -4.80
C GLN A 386 -16.23 -37.38 -5.25
N GLU A 387 -15.39 -37.36 -6.28
CA GLU A 387 -14.63 -38.56 -6.70
C GLU A 387 -13.62 -38.99 -5.63
N PHE A 388 -13.10 -38.04 -4.86
CA PHE A 388 -12.23 -38.28 -3.70
C PHE A 388 -13.05 -38.69 -2.46
N ASP A 389 -14.17 -38.02 -2.19
CA ASP A 389 -15.08 -38.36 -1.09
C ASP A 389 -15.63 -39.77 -1.24
N ASP A 390 -16.17 -40.11 -2.42
CA ASP A 390 -16.61 -41.47 -2.78
C ASP A 390 -15.46 -42.48 -2.62
N THR A 391 -14.23 -42.12 -3.02
CA THR A 391 -13.04 -42.98 -2.86
C THR A 391 -12.72 -43.25 -1.39
N LEU A 392 -12.74 -42.22 -0.53
CA LEU A 392 -12.49 -42.35 0.90
C LEU A 392 -13.61 -43.13 1.59
N ASN A 393 -14.87 -42.81 1.26
CA ASN A 393 -16.06 -43.34 1.91
C ASN A 393 -16.31 -44.81 1.55
N ASN A 394 -16.05 -45.21 0.31
CA ASN A 394 -16.04 -46.63 -0.06
C ASN A 394 -14.88 -47.42 0.58
N ARG A 395 -13.82 -46.75 1.04
CA ARG A 395 -12.65 -47.39 1.68
C ARG A 395 -12.78 -47.48 3.20
N TRP A 396 -13.30 -46.43 3.84
CA TRP A 396 -13.39 -46.26 5.28
C TRP A 396 -14.77 -45.74 5.71
N PRO A 397 -15.86 -46.51 5.48
CA PRO A 397 -17.24 -46.09 5.78
C PRO A 397 -17.55 -45.90 7.28
N THR A 398 -16.59 -46.17 8.16
CA THR A 398 -16.73 -46.02 9.62
C THR A 398 -16.27 -44.64 10.05
N VAL A 399 -17.23 -43.75 10.27
CA VAL A 399 -17.04 -42.42 10.86
C VAL A 399 -16.45 -42.54 12.28
N ASP A 400 -15.44 -41.72 12.60
CA ASP A 400 -14.88 -41.64 13.96
C ASP A 400 -15.91 -41.04 14.94
N PRO A 401 -16.12 -41.61 16.15
CA PRO A 401 -17.08 -41.10 17.13
C PRO A 401 -16.85 -39.64 17.61
N SER A 402 -15.67 -39.07 17.37
CA SER A 402 -15.33 -37.67 17.69
C SER A 402 -15.56 -36.69 16.52
N ASN A 403 -15.94 -37.20 15.34
CA ASN A 403 -16.20 -36.41 14.13
C ASN A 403 -17.23 -35.29 14.38
N GLN A 404 -16.89 -34.06 14.01
CA GLN A 404 -17.75 -32.89 14.22
C GLN A 404 -18.40 -32.42 12.92
N THR A 405 -19.71 -32.17 12.95
CA THR A 405 -20.47 -31.60 11.81
C THR A 405 -20.14 -30.14 11.49
N THR A 406 -19.25 -29.51 12.26
CA THR A 406 -18.79 -28.14 12.03
C THR A 406 -17.33 -27.97 12.45
N TYR A 407 -16.57 -27.14 11.73
CA TYR A 407 -15.18 -26.80 12.06
C TYR A 407 -14.96 -25.28 11.98
N LYS A 408 -13.78 -24.79 12.41
CA LYS A 408 -13.44 -23.36 12.34
C LYS A 408 -12.05 -23.17 11.75
N MET A 409 -11.98 -22.74 10.50
CA MET A 409 -10.70 -22.35 9.89
C MET A 409 -10.22 -21.04 10.50
N GLY A 410 -9.06 -21.08 11.14
CA GLY A 410 -8.34 -19.88 11.59
C GLY A 410 -7.73 -19.12 10.41
N LEU A 411 -7.83 -17.78 10.45
CA LEU A 411 -7.06 -16.91 9.56
C LEU A 411 -5.54 -17.13 9.77
N PRO A 412 -4.69 -16.77 8.79
CA PRO A 412 -3.23 -16.94 8.89
C PRO A 412 -2.59 -15.87 9.80
N LEU A 413 -2.93 -15.93 11.09
CA LEU A 413 -2.42 -15.08 12.17
C LEU A 413 -0.90 -14.88 12.08
N ASP A 414 -0.52 -13.60 12.05
CA ASP A 414 0.83 -13.07 11.92
C ASP A 414 1.12 -12.08 13.05
N MET A 415 2.32 -12.12 13.61
CA MET A 415 2.81 -11.14 14.58
C MET A 415 4.12 -10.53 14.06
N LYS A 416 4.11 -9.25 13.72
CA LYS A 416 5.26 -8.53 13.15
C LYS A 416 5.87 -7.63 14.21
N ILE A 417 7.19 -7.65 14.34
CA ILE A 417 7.96 -6.66 15.09
C ILE A 417 9.09 -6.12 14.20
N TYR A 418 9.22 -4.79 14.13
CA TYR A 418 10.14 -4.13 13.23
C TYR A 418 10.69 -2.82 13.79
N ALA A 419 11.83 -2.40 13.24
CA ALA A 419 12.37 -1.06 13.36
C ALA A 419 12.61 -0.48 11.97
N ASP A 420 12.52 0.84 11.82
CA ASP A 420 12.80 1.53 10.58
C ASP A 420 13.61 2.81 10.85
N TYR A 421 14.74 2.94 10.15
CA TYR A 421 15.72 3.98 10.38
C TYR A 421 15.83 4.94 9.18
N ASN A 422 15.55 6.22 9.43
CA ASN A 422 15.71 7.30 8.46
C ASN A 422 17.17 7.77 8.46
N PHE A 423 18.00 7.24 7.56
CA PHE A 423 19.45 7.47 7.61
C PHE A 423 19.81 8.90 7.17
N LYS A 424 19.39 9.27 5.97
CA LYS A 424 19.57 10.56 5.31
C LYS A 424 18.32 10.82 4.47
N HIS A 425 18.05 12.08 4.09
CA HIS A 425 16.87 12.46 3.30
C HIS A 425 16.49 11.43 2.22
N ASN A 426 15.29 10.86 2.36
CA ASN A 426 14.67 9.84 1.49
C ASN A 426 15.33 8.44 1.48
N ILE A 427 16.30 8.13 2.35
CA ILE A 427 16.95 6.80 2.46
C ILE A 427 16.60 6.15 3.80
N PHE A 428 15.99 4.96 3.74
CA PHE A 428 15.47 4.25 4.90
C PHE A 428 15.93 2.79 4.94
N PHE A 429 16.05 2.24 6.15
CA PHE A 429 16.37 0.85 6.42
C PHE A 429 15.33 0.26 7.38
N ASN A 430 14.41 -0.56 6.85
CA ASN A 430 13.45 -1.31 7.67
C ASN A 430 14.01 -2.70 7.96
N VAL A 431 13.97 -3.13 9.22
CA VAL A 431 14.42 -4.46 9.66
C VAL A 431 13.37 -5.05 10.59
N GLY A 432 13.07 -6.33 10.47
CA GLY A 432 12.02 -6.94 11.30
C GLY A 432 11.92 -8.44 11.20
N MET A 433 10.98 -9.00 11.96
CA MET A 433 10.61 -10.41 11.93
C MET A 433 9.09 -10.57 11.99
N ASN A 434 8.61 -11.66 11.39
CA ASN A 434 7.22 -12.09 11.37
C ASN A 434 7.14 -13.48 12.00
N LEU A 435 6.29 -13.62 13.01
CA LEU A 435 6.05 -14.84 13.76
C LEU A 435 4.65 -15.34 13.43
N SER A 436 4.58 -16.43 12.67
CA SER A 436 3.33 -17.00 12.13
C SER A 436 3.04 -18.35 12.81
N PRO A 437 2.45 -18.36 14.03
CA PRO A 437 2.35 -19.58 14.82
C PRO A 437 1.47 -20.63 14.14
N SER A 438 2.12 -21.71 13.70
CA SER A 438 1.52 -22.86 13.02
C SER A 438 0.63 -23.72 13.93
N MET A 439 0.79 -23.60 15.27
CA MET A 439 -0.03 -24.24 16.33
C MET A 439 -0.34 -25.72 16.09
N LYS A 440 0.62 -26.61 16.41
CA LYS A 440 0.56 -28.07 16.17
C LYS A 440 -0.79 -28.75 16.48
N ASN A 441 -1.50 -28.31 17.53
CA ASN A 441 -2.72 -28.95 18.01
C ASN A 441 -4.02 -28.33 17.45
N LYS A 442 -3.97 -27.48 16.41
CA LYS A 442 -5.16 -26.93 15.74
C LYS A 442 -5.24 -27.42 14.29
N LEU A 443 -6.20 -28.32 14.06
CA LEU A 443 -6.37 -29.08 12.82
C LEU A 443 -6.69 -28.19 11.61
N SER A 444 -7.66 -27.28 11.74
CA SER A 444 -8.09 -26.34 10.70
C SER A 444 -7.57 -24.92 10.97
N LYS A 445 -6.35 -24.63 10.52
CA LYS A 445 -5.77 -23.26 10.53
C LYS A 445 -4.85 -23.05 9.34
N LEU A 446 -4.95 -21.87 8.72
CA LEU A 446 -3.96 -21.35 7.78
C LEU A 446 -2.78 -20.71 8.53
N HIS A 447 -1.63 -20.54 7.89
CA HIS A 447 -0.55 -19.71 8.42
C HIS A 447 0.30 -19.11 7.31
N ASN A 448 0.87 -17.94 7.59
CA ASN A 448 1.96 -17.39 6.80
C ASN A 448 3.30 -18.06 7.16
N THR A 449 4.38 -17.66 6.50
CA THR A 449 5.72 -18.17 6.79
C THR A 449 6.41 -17.31 7.85
N THR A 450 6.96 -17.97 8.88
CA THR A 450 7.80 -17.29 9.89
C THR A 450 9.15 -16.92 9.29
N GLY A 451 9.67 -15.74 9.59
CA GLY A 451 10.92 -15.27 9.00
C GLY A 451 11.34 -13.87 9.47
N GLY A 452 12.45 -13.38 8.91
CA GLY A 452 12.95 -12.03 9.11
C GLY A 452 13.38 -11.35 7.82
N TRP A 453 13.49 -10.02 7.84
CA TRP A 453 13.86 -9.23 6.67
C TRP A 453 14.71 -8.00 7.01
N LEU A 454 15.40 -7.51 5.98
CA LEU A 454 16.06 -6.21 5.90
C LEU A 454 15.70 -5.57 4.54
N ILE A 455 15.19 -4.34 4.56
CA ILE A 455 14.74 -3.58 3.39
C ILE A 455 15.43 -2.21 3.39
N PRO A 456 16.66 -2.09 2.82
CA PRO A 456 17.15 -0.81 2.32
C PRO A 456 16.24 -0.30 1.20
N ARG A 457 15.83 0.97 1.28
CA ARG A 457 14.98 1.62 0.27
C ARG A 457 15.26 3.12 0.16
N TYR A 458 15.05 3.64 -1.05
CA TYR A 458 14.91 5.06 -1.32
C TYR A 458 13.44 5.36 -1.61
N GLU A 459 12.87 6.39 -1.00
CA GLU A 459 11.44 6.72 -1.19
C GLU A 459 11.12 8.22 -1.04
N ASN A 460 10.30 8.72 -1.97
CA ASN A 460 9.69 10.05 -1.95
C ASN A 460 8.23 9.98 -2.45
N LYS A 461 7.49 11.11 -2.42
CA LYS A 461 6.05 11.13 -2.72
C LYS A 461 5.62 10.67 -4.12
N TRP A 462 6.55 10.61 -5.09
CA TRP A 462 6.28 10.19 -6.47
C TRP A 462 7.04 8.93 -6.90
N PHE A 463 8.19 8.65 -6.31
CA PHE A 463 9.01 7.49 -6.65
C PHE A 463 9.64 6.86 -5.41
N GLY A 464 9.69 5.53 -5.39
CA GLY A 464 10.56 4.78 -4.50
C GLY A 464 11.01 3.46 -5.09
N VAL A 465 12.09 2.93 -4.55
CA VAL A 465 12.70 1.65 -4.91
C VAL A 465 13.34 1.03 -3.67
N GLY A 466 13.20 -0.28 -3.48
CA GLY A 466 13.76 -0.98 -2.34
C GLY A 466 14.08 -2.44 -2.62
N ILE A 467 15.08 -2.96 -1.92
CA ILE A 467 15.60 -4.32 -2.07
C ILE A 467 15.22 -5.11 -0.82
N PRO A 468 14.11 -5.87 -0.81
CA PRO A 468 13.81 -6.79 0.27
C PRO A 468 14.82 -7.94 0.25
N LEU A 469 15.47 -8.15 1.38
CA LEU A 469 16.30 -9.30 1.71
C LEU A 469 15.60 -10.03 2.86
N SER A 470 15.32 -11.32 2.74
CA SER A 470 14.59 -12.06 3.78
C SER A 470 15.03 -13.51 3.92
N PHE A 471 14.75 -14.09 5.08
CA PHE A 471 15.01 -15.50 5.41
C PHE A 471 13.79 -16.08 6.11
N THR A 472 13.43 -17.33 5.79
CA THR A 472 12.14 -17.90 6.23
C THR A 472 12.27 -19.34 6.74
N THR A 473 11.24 -19.86 7.40
CA THR A 473 11.15 -21.27 7.82
C THR A 473 11.00 -22.27 6.67
N MET A 474 11.01 -21.82 5.41
CA MET A 474 11.22 -22.69 4.24
C MET A 474 12.71 -22.97 3.99
N GLY A 475 13.62 -22.27 4.67
CA GLY A 475 15.06 -22.59 4.67
C GLY A 475 15.86 -21.98 3.51
N HIS A 476 15.27 -21.06 2.74
CA HIS A 476 15.97 -20.23 1.77
C HIS A 476 16.04 -18.76 2.20
N PHE A 477 17.08 -18.09 1.70
CA PHE A 477 17.24 -16.65 1.71
C PHE A 477 16.71 -16.09 0.38
N ASP A 478 15.67 -15.26 0.45
CA ASP A 478 15.08 -14.55 -0.69
C ASP A 478 15.69 -13.15 -0.80
N ALA A 479 15.87 -12.69 -2.03
CA ALA A 479 16.34 -11.34 -2.34
C ALA A 479 15.56 -10.83 -3.56
N GLY A 480 15.01 -9.63 -3.46
CA GLY A 480 14.03 -9.12 -4.41
C GLY A 480 14.17 -7.64 -4.73
N LEU A 481 13.15 -7.10 -5.39
CA LEU A 481 13.06 -5.70 -5.76
C LEU A 481 11.61 -5.24 -5.74
N PHE A 482 11.33 -4.05 -5.23
CA PHE A 482 10.06 -3.35 -5.47
C PHE A 482 10.31 -1.89 -5.87
N THR A 483 9.33 -1.31 -6.56
CA THR A 483 9.29 0.10 -6.90
C THR A 483 7.85 0.61 -6.96
N TYR A 484 7.66 1.91 -6.80
CA TYR A 484 6.42 2.59 -7.13
C TYR A 484 6.69 3.90 -7.88
N LEU A 485 5.76 4.25 -8.75
CA LEU A 485 5.74 5.41 -9.63
C LEU A 485 4.36 6.05 -9.51
N GLY A 486 4.21 6.90 -8.49
CA GLY A 486 2.97 7.60 -8.14
C GLY A 486 1.77 6.65 -8.02
N PRO A 487 0.83 6.65 -8.99
CA PRO A 487 -0.31 5.73 -9.03
C PRO A 487 0.02 4.24 -9.03
N ILE A 488 1.18 3.82 -9.55
CA ILE A 488 1.48 2.39 -9.81
C ILE A 488 2.54 1.89 -8.82
N TYR A 489 2.36 0.68 -8.29
CA TYR A 489 3.38 -0.06 -7.55
C TYR A 489 3.58 -1.46 -8.12
N ILE A 490 4.81 -1.98 -8.06
CA ILE A 490 5.18 -3.33 -8.51
C ILE A 490 6.38 -3.85 -7.71
N GLY A 491 6.44 -5.14 -7.44
CA GLY A 491 7.58 -5.75 -6.78
C GLY A 491 7.56 -7.27 -6.79
N SER A 492 8.67 -7.86 -6.37
CA SER A 492 8.84 -9.31 -6.21
C SER A 492 9.88 -9.55 -5.11
N PRO A 493 9.49 -10.14 -3.96
CA PRO A 493 10.40 -10.43 -2.84
C PRO A 493 11.58 -11.37 -3.16
N ASP A 494 11.49 -12.15 -4.24
CA ASP A 494 12.48 -13.17 -4.63
C ASP A 494 13.11 -12.95 -6.01
N LEU A 495 12.83 -11.82 -6.68
CA LEU A 495 13.26 -11.52 -8.05
C LEU A 495 14.75 -11.74 -8.31
N ILE A 496 15.60 -11.23 -7.42
CA ILE A 496 17.06 -11.28 -7.57
C ILE A 496 17.53 -12.71 -7.35
N ARG A 497 17.01 -13.40 -6.31
CA ARG A 497 17.27 -14.84 -6.08
C ARG A 497 16.95 -15.65 -7.33
N ASN A 498 15.76 -15.47 -7.90
CA ASN A 498 15.31 -16.23 -9.06
C ASN A 498 16.10 -15.87 -10.35
N ALA A 499 16.58 -14.64 -10.47
CA ALA A 499 17.49 -14.22 -11.54
C ALA A 499 18.91 -14.79 -11.40
N VAL A 500 19.44 -15.02 -10.19
CA VAL A 500 20.85 -15.43 -9.98
C VAL A 500 21.07 -16.89 -9.56
N GLY A 501 20.19 -17.48 -8.76
CA GLY A 501 20.30 -18.87 -8.26
C GLY A 501 20.21 -19.94 -9.36
N ALA A 502 20.53 -21.19 -9.04
CA ALA A 502 20.40 -22.31 -9.99
C ALA A 502 18.93 -22.73 -10.17
N ASP A 503 18.24 -22.95 -9.05
CA ASP A 503 16.90 -23.52 -8.98
C ASP A 503 15.91 -22.60 -8.24
N VAL A 504 14.81 -22.28 -8.91
CA VAL A 504 13.67 -21.49 -8.40
C VAL A 504 12.85 -22.35 -7.45
N HIS A 505 12.61 -21.84 -6.24
CA HIS A 505 11.85 -22.54 -5.19
C HIS A 505 10.58 -21.76 -4.79
N SER A 506 10.70 -20.43 -4.83
CA SER A 506 9.68 -19.44 -4.59
C SER A 506 9.44 -18.60 -5.85
N VAL A 507 8.22 -18.13 -6.08
CA VAL A 507 7.85 -17.23 -7.19
C VAL A 507 6.86 -16.21 -6.65
N LYS A 508 7.33 -15.05 -6.18
CA LYS A 508 6.53 -14.04 -5.48
C LYS A 508 6.56 -12.72 -6.24
N ILE A 509 5.41 -12.20 -6.67
CA ILE A 509 5.27 -10.95 -7.45
C ILE A 509 4.01 -10.19 -7.01
N TYR A 510 4.01 -8.88 -7.03
CA TYR A 510 2.82 -8.07 -6.85
C TYR A 510 2.83 -6.82 -7.70
N PHE A 511 1.64 -6.32 -8.02
CA PHE A 511 1.43 -5.06 -8.70
C PHE A 511 0.09 -4.44 -8.28
N GLY A 512 -0.09 -3.16 -8.57
CA GLY A 512 -1.38 -2.51 -8.39
C GLY A 512 -1.39 -1.05 -8.77
N ILE A 513 -2.58 -0.48 -8.74
CA ILE A 513 -2.87 0.90 -9.12
C ILE A 513 -3.78 1.57 -8.10
N LYS A 514 -3.40 2.77 -7.70
CA LYS A 514 -4.09 3.63 -6.74
C LYS A 514 -4.18 5.07 -7.25
N VAL A 515 -5.02 5.88 -6.61
CA VAL A 515 -5.10 7.34 -6.77
C VAL A 515 -4.51 7.99 -5.51
N PRO A 516 -3.19 8.29 -5.50
CA PRO A 516 -2.56 9.01 -4.42
C PRO A 516 -2.71 10.52 -4.63
N VAL A 517 -3.24 11.22 -3.63
CA VAL A 517 -3.22 12.69 -3.57
C VAL A 517 -2.24 13.08 -2.46
N PRO A 518 -0.98 13.43 -2.79
CA PRO A 518 0.00 13.82 -1.79
C PRO A 518 -0.49 14.98 -0.93
N GLN A 519 -0.04 15.03 0.32
CA GLN A 519 -0.19 16.23 1.14
C GLN A 519 0.45 17.41 0.41
N SER A 520 -0.24 18.55 0.37
CA SER A 520 0.31 19.74 -0.27
C SER A 520 1.54 20.20 0.51
N LYS A 521 2.55 20.70 -0.21
CA LYS A 521 3.53 21.58 0.42
C LYS A 521 2.76 22.83 0.82
N THR A 522 2.46 23.00 2.11
CA THR A 522 2.18 24.35 2.60
C THR A 522 3.48 25.12 2.40
N GLU A 523 3.41 26.21 1.65
CA GLU A 523 4.63 26.96 1.29
C GLU A 523 5.25 27.52 2.57
N LYS A 524 6.59 27.47 2.64
CA LYS A 524 7.31 28.08 3.77
C LYS A 524 7.22 29.58 3.55
N LEU A 525 6.30 30.22 4.25
CA LEU A 525 6.22 31.68 4.33
C LEU A 525 7.60 32.21 4.77
N LEU A 526 8.11 33.16 3.98
CA LEU A 526 9.38 33.82 4.23
C LEU A 526 9.13 35.14 4.96
N ASP A 527 10.17 35.55 5.66
CA ASP A 527 10.28 36.62 6.64
C ASP A 527 11.81 36.86 6.66
N ARG A 528 12.30 37.66 5.71
CA ARG A 528 13.70 37.58 5.22
C ARG A 528 14.68 38.44 6.02
N ASP A 529 14.30 39.68 6.27
CA ASP A 529 15.01 40.65 7.08
C ASP A 529 14.65 40.58 8.58
N GLN A 530 13.55 39.89 8.90
CA GLN A 530 13.09 39.53 10.25
C GLN A 530 12.42 40.67 11.04
N ASP A 531 11.72 41.57 10.35
CA ASP A 531 10.94 42.64 11.00
C ASP A 531 9.60 42.18 11.63
N GLY A 532 9.06 41.04 11.17
CA GLY A 532 7.81 40.45 11.64
C GLY A 532 6.66 40.45 10.63
N VAL A 533 6.79 41.17 9.51
CA VAL A 533 5.97 41.02 8.31
C VAL A 533 6.51 39.82 7.49
N LEU A 534 5.72 39.29 6.55
CA LEU A 534 6.13 38.21 5.66
C LEU A 534 6.42 38.76 4.27
N ASP A 535 7.39 38.19 3.53
CA ASP A 535 7.76 38.54 2.13
C ASP A 535 6.57 38.69 1.14
N ILE A 536 5.39 38.13 1.46
CA ILE A 536 4.15 38.17 0.65
C ILE A 536 3.20 39.33 1.02
N ASN A 537 3.33 39.88 2.23
CA ASN A 537 2.53 40.99 2.77
C ASN A 537 3.34 42.28 2.93
N ASP A 538 4.67 42.14 2.90
CA ASP A 538 5.68 43.17 3.04
C ASP A 538 5.89 43.92 1.72
N ALA A 539 6.08 45.24 1.82
CA ALA A 539 6.35 46.13 0.71
C ALA A 539 7.86 46.36 0.47
N CYS A 540 8.73 46.00 1.43
CA CYS A 540 10.18 46.11 1.36
C CYS A 540 10.94 44.83 1.80
N PRO A 541 10.75 43.63 1.16
CA PRO A 541 11.21 42.30 1.66
C PRO A 541 12.72 41.99 1.74
N ASP A 542 13.55 43.01 1.89
CA ASP A 542 15.00 42.97 2.08
C ASP A 542 15.48 44.09 3.05
N VAL A 543 14.58 44.88 3.65
CA VAL A 543 14.87 46.11 4.42
C VAL A 543 13.85 46.33 5.56
N ILE A 544 14.21 45.88 6.77
CA ILE A 544 13.46 45.98 8.05
C ILE A 544 12.64 47.29 8.19
N GLY A 545 11.34 47.16 8.46
CA GLY A 545 10.47 48.28 8.82
C GLY A 545 9.37 47.95 9.84
N PRO A 546 8.56 48.94 10.24
CA PRO A 546 7.42 48.72 11.12
C PRO A 546 6.23 48.06 10.40
N VAL A 547 5.50 47.22 11.13
CA VAL A 547 4.28 46.54 10.66
C VAL A 547 3.21 47.53 10.20
N GLU A 548 3.13 48.69 10.86
CA GLU A 548 2.25 49.80 10.52
C GLU A 548 2.48 50.34 9.10
N ASN A 549 3.73 50.28 8.60
CA ASN A 549 4.12 50.69 7.26
C ASN A 549 4.38 49.49 6.32
N LYS A 550 3.83 48.31 6.67
CA LYS A 550 3.96 47.05 5.89
C LYS A 550 5.41 46.65 5.62
N GLY A 551 6.28 46.79 6.62
CA GLY A 551 7.68 46.37 6.55
C GLY A 551 8.62 47.33 5.82
N CYS A 552 8.12 48.42 5.22
CA CYS A 552 9.01 49.49 4.76
C CYS A 552 9.41 50.43 5.90
N PRO A 553 10.68 50.85 6.01
CA PRO A 553 11.03 52.00 6.85
C PRO A 553 10.29 53.26 6.38
N TYR A 554 10.04 54.19 7.30
CA TYR A 554 9.54 55.52 6.93
C TYR A 554 10.65 56.31 6.23
N ALA A 555 10.26 57.14 5.26
CA ALA A 555 11.17 58.08 4.62
C ALA A 555 11.37 59.35 5.46
N ASP A 556 12.33 60.14 5.02
CA ASP A 556 12.54 61.55 5.35
C ASP A 556 12.62 62.22 3.98
N LYS A 557 11.49 62.78 3.52
CA LYS A 557 11.27 63.14 2.11
C LYS A 557 11.92 64.45 1.71
N ASP A 558 12.04 65.40 2.62
CA ASP A 558 12.63 66.72 2.36
C ASP A 558 14.03 66.93 2.98
N GLY A 559 14.43 66.06 3.92
CA GLY A 559 15.79 65.94 4.43
C GLY A 559 16.06 66.68 5.74
N ASP A 560 15.03 67.04 6.51
CA ASP A 560 15.18 67.85 7.74
C ASP A 560 15.59 67.06 9.00
N GLY A 561 15.47 65.72 8.99
CA GLY A 561 15.77 64.83 10.11
C GLY A 561 14.55 64.41 10.95
N VAL A 562 13.33 64.74 10.52
CA VAL A 562 12.05 64.21 10.99
C VAL A 562 11.48 63.28 9.92
N LEU A 563 11.11 62.06 10.31
CA LEU A 563 10.52 61.08 9.39
C LEU A 563 9.08 61.48 8.99
N ASP A 564 8.67 61.16 7.76
CA ASP A 564 7.36 61.45 7.14
C ASP A 564 6.14 61.10 8.01
N ASN A 565 6.30 60.19 8.99
CA ASN A 565 5.23 59.74 9.90
C ASN A 565 5.13 60.52 11.21
N ALA A 566 6.10 61.39 11.49
CA ALA A 566 6.17 62.26 12.67
C ALA A 566 6.22 63.76 12.28
N ASP A 567 6.59 64.04 11.04
CA ASP A 567 6.54 65.36 10.41
C ASP A 567 5.10 65.75 10.03
N LYS A 568 4.83 67.06 10.03
CA LYS A 568 3.57 67.70 9.65
C LYS A 568 3.64 68.38 8.28
N CYS A 569 4.81 68.58 7.69
CA CYS A 569 5.01 69.44 6.52
C CYS A 569 5.52 68.75 5.23
N ILE A 570 6.17 67.58 5.30
CA ILE A 570 6.47 66.49 4.32
C ILE A 570 7.14 66.87 2.98
N ASP A 571 6.92 68.07 2.49
CA ASP A 571 7.42 68.65 1.24
C ASP A 571 8.16 69.98 1.52
N THR A 572 8.49 70.32 2.78
CA THR A 572 9.03 71.63 3.17
C THR A 572 9.78 71.57 4.52
N PRO A 573 11.13 71.58 4.51
CA PRO A 573 11.95 71.35 5.70
C PRO A 573 11.73 72.31 6.86
N GLY A 574 11.83 71.82 8.10
CA GLY A 574 11.73 72.63 9.30
C GLY A 574 12.56 72.11 10.49
N PRO A 575 12.47 72.79 11.65
CA PRO A 575 13.07 72.30 12.89
C PRO A 575 12.22 71.19 13.53
N LYS A 576 12.91 70.21 14.10
CA LYS A 576 12.31 69.11 14.87
C LYS A 576 11.44 69.61 16.03
N GLU A 577 11.81 70.73 16.63
CA GLU A 577 11.08 71.46 17.68
C GLU A 577 9.67 71.88 17.22
N ASN A 578 9.44 72.06 15.92
CA ASN A 578 8.14 72.37 15.33
C ASN A 578 7.48 71.17 14.62
N ASN A 579 8.02 69.95 14.77
CA ASN A 579 7.57 68.72 14.08
C ASN A 579 7.71 68.85 12.55
N GLY A 580 8.88 69.30 12.08
CA GLY A 580 9.28 69.38 10.67
C GLY A 580 8.66 70.52 9.85
N CYS A 581 7.69 71.26 10.41
CA CYS A 581 7.23 72.49 9.77
C CYS A 581 8.18 73.67 9.97
N PRO A 582 8.46 74.52 8.96
CA PRO A 582 9.09 75.82 9.20
C PRO A 582 8.21 76.69 10.11
N TYR A 583 8.84 77.65 10.80
CA TYR A 583 8.10 78.67 11.54
C TYR A 583 7.46 79.69 10.59
N GLY A 584 6.34 80.27 11.01
CA GLY A 584 5.67 81.34 10.28
C GLY A 584 6.37 82.68 10.45
N ASP A 585 5.92 83.65 9.66
CA ASP A 585 6.08 85.08 9.86
C ASP A 585 4.70 85.68 9.55
N ARG A 586 3.96 86.01 10.62
CA ARG A 586 2.51 86.27 10.55
C ARG A 586 2.17 87.69 10.13
N ASP A 587 2.82 88.68 10.72
CA ASP A 587 2.61 90.10 10.44
C ASP A 587 3.55 90.66 9.35
N LYS A 588 4.61 89.91 8.99
CA LYS A 588 5.52 90.10 7.84
C LYS A 588 6.56 91.19 8.06
N ASP A 589 7.10 91.23 9.27
CA ASP A 589 8.19 92.13 9.65
C ASP A 589 9.60 91.58 9.36
N GLY A 590 9.71 90.25 9.16
CA GLY A 590 10.97 89.54 8.89
C GLY A 590 11.57 88.76 10.07
N VAL A 591 10.92 88.77 11.24
CA VAL A 591 11.15 87.89 12.38
C VAL A 591 10.16 86.74 12.33
N LEU A 592 10.60 85.52 12.66
CA LEU A 592 9.73 84.34 12.67
C LEU A 592 8.91 84.26 13.96
N ASP A 593 7.69 83.71 13.92
CA ASP A 593 6.72 83.50 15.02
C ASP A 593 7.34 82.86 16.30
N ASN A 594 8.53 82.24 16.21
CA ASN A 594 9.25 81.59 17.32
C ASN A 594 10.37 82.44 17.94
N ALA A 595 10.77 83.53 17.30
CA ALA A 595 11.79 84.48 17.73
C ALA A 595 11.23 85.88 17.96
N ASP A 596 10.02 86.13 17.48
CA ASP A 596 9.23 87.34 17.69
C ASP A 596 8.51 87.30 19.05
N HIS A 597 8.51 88.45 19.74
CA HIS A 597 7.81 88.66 21.01
C HIS A 597 6.41 89.29 20.84
N CYS A 598 6.04 89.77 19.64
CA CYS A 598 4.83 90.55 19.40
C CYS A 598 3.81 89.93 18.39
N ILE A 599 4.22 89.02 17.51
CA ILE A 599 3.50 87.98 16.72
C ILE A 599 2.32 88.41 15.83
N ASP A 600 1.51 89.37 16.26
CA ASP A 600 0.37 89.93 15.52
C ASP A 600 0.59 91.45 15.25
N VAL A 601 1.78 92.02 15.52
CA VAL A 601 2.09 93.46 15.46
C VAL A 601 3.56 93.73 15.08
N ALA A 602 3.80 93.93 13.78
CA ALA A 602 5.11 94.09 13.16
C ALA A 602 6.06 95.14 13.78
N GLY A 603 7.34 94.81 13.87
CA GLY A 603 8.42 95.66 14.36
C GLY A 603 9.79 95.39 13.73
N PRO A 604 10.87 96.01 14.23
CA PRO A 604 12.22 95.77 13.75
C PRO A 604 12.86 94.51 14.39
N VAL A 605 13.71 93.84 13.61
CA VAL A 605 14.55 92.72 14.08
C VAL A 605 15.39 93.11 15.30
N GLU A 606 15.87 94.36 15.35
CA GLU A 606 16.61 94.96 16.47
C GLU A 606 15.82 95.02 17.80
N ASN A 607 14.51 94.75 17.79
CA ASN A 607 13.65 94.72 18.97
C ASN A 607 12.87 93.39 19.14
N ASN A 608 13.29 92.32 18.44
CA ASN A 608 12.65 91.00 18.44
C ASN A 608 11.17 91.07 17.99
N GLY A 609 10.92 91.74 16.87
CA GLY A 609 9.61 91.88 16.22
C GLY A 609 8.61 92.81 16.90
N CYS A 610 8.89 93.27 18.13
CA CYS A 610 8.05 94.29 18.76
C CYS A 610 8.30 95.70 18.22
N PRO A 611 7.27 96.55 18.00
CA PRO A 611 7.47 97.96 17.68
C PRO A 611 8.18 98.70 18.82
N TYR A 612 8.92 99.77 18.50
CA TYR A 612 9.44 100.67 19.52
C TYR A 612 8.28 101.44 20.17
N GLY A 613 8.14 101.32 21.49
CA GLY A 613 7.17 102.13 22.24
C GLY A 613 7.55 103.61 22.20
N ASP A 614 6.57 104.46 21.88
CA ASP A 614 6.73 105.92 21.88
C ASP A 614 7.23 106.43 23.24
N LYS A 615 8.15 107.40 23.18
CA LYS A 615 8.67 108.12 24.36
C LYS A 615 8.10 109.53 24.36
N ASP A 616 6.96 109.68 25.05
CA ASP A 616 6.41 110.96 25.51
C ASP A 616 7.38 111.67 26.49
#